data_AF-A0A926BTD2-F1
#
_entry.id   AF-A0A926BTD2-F1
#
_cell.length_a   1.000
_cell.length_b   1.000
_cell.length_c   1.000
_cell.angle_alpha   90.00
_cell.angle_beta   90.00
_cell.angle_gamma   90.00
#
_symmetry.space_group_name_H-M   'P 1'
#
loop_
_entity.id
_entity.type
_entity.pdbx_description
1 polymer ?
#
loop_
_entity_poly.entity_id
_entity_poly.type
_entity_poly.pdbx_seq_one_letter_code
_entity_poly.pdbx_strand_id
1 'polypeptide(L)'
;MILPLRLALLMLVAASLCSAQTPLANLHPYPKTAFAVGGPFQLQPPGLIVVPSISGDMQMNLVSWLHRRITETVGTSMTVIEASRHDGAPAIFVARFGESPAFDAMMLERMPNGEPIPPAGGYVVDVTPQRVLLMGADIEGIGNAIATFMQLISPTREVQAAHIWDYPDYPVRWVFNMQNLRGANAIGNLRAILDTMSVLKLNAIQQNDF
;
A
#
# COMPACT_ATOMS: atom_id res chain seq x y z
N MET A 1 -18.79 -47.98 -28.61
CA MET A 1 -19.15 -47.80 -27.19
C MET A 1 -17.97 -47.13 -26.47
N ILE A 2 -17.78 -45.81 -26.65
CA ILE A 2 -16.68 -45.02 -26.05
C ILE A 2 -17.21 -43.61 -25.80
N LEU A 3 -17.96 -43.41 -24.71
CA LEU A 3 -18.54 -42.12 -24.37
C LEU A 3 -18.67 -41.75 -22.87
N PRO A 4 -17.78 -42.16 -21.93
CA PRO A 4 -17.83 -41.56 -20.59
C PRO A 4 -16.59 -40.76 -20.16
N LEU A 5 -15.49 -40.72 -20.93
CA LEU A 5 -14.23 -40.13 -20.43
C LEU A 5 -14.09 -38.61 -20.66
N ARG A 6 -14.83 -38.02 -21.61
CA ARG A 6 -14.72 -36.58 -21.93
C ARG A 6 -15.53 -35.65 -21.01
N LEU A 7 -16.52 -36.18 -20.29
CA LEU A 7 -17.37 -35.35 -19.41
C LEU A 7 -16.72 -35.11 -18.04
N ALA A 8 -15.87 -36.02 -17.55
CA ALA A 8 -15.16 -35.86 -16.28
C ALA A 8 -14.04 -34.80 -16.34
N LEU A 9 -13.47 -34.54 -17.52
CA LEU A 9 -12.40 -33.55 -17.70
C LEU A 9 -12.93 -32.10 -17.74
N LEU A 10 -14.22 -31.90 -18.04
CA LEU A 10 -14.84 -30.57 -18.05
C LEU A 10 -15.33 -30.09 -16.66
N MET A 11 -15.43 -30.98 -15.67
CA MET A 11 -15.83 -30.61 -14.31
C MET A 11 -14.63 -30.37 -13.36
N LEU A 12 -13.42 -30.78 -13.72
CA LEU A 12 -12.22 -30.56 -12.88
C LEU A 12 -11.51 -29.22 -13.11
N VAL A 13 -11.90 -28.45 -14.14
CA VAL A 13 -11.27 -27.16 -14.46
C VAL A 13 -11.99 -25.97 -13.82
N ALA A 14 -13.17 -26.18 -13.23
CA ALA A 14 -13.97 -25.10 -12.63
C ALA A 14 -13.67 -24.83 -11.14
N ALA A 15 -12.71 -25.53 -10.52
CA ALA A 15 -12.44 -25.44 -9.08
C ALA A 15 -11.30 -24.48 -8.70
N SER A 16 -10.65 -23.84 -9.67
CA SER A 16 -9.55 -22.91 -9.42
C SER A 16 -10.00 -21.49 -9.75
N LEU A 17 -9.68 -20.53 -8.87
CA LEU A 17 -9.90 -19.08 -8.98
C LEU A 17 -11.12 -18.53 -8.20
N CYS A 18 -11.38 -19.02 -7.00
CA CYS A 18 -11.84 -18.10 -5.97
C CYS A 18 -10.58 -17.52 -5.30
N SER A 19 -9.94 -16.56 -5.95
CA SER A 19 -8.90 -15.77 -5.27
C SER A 19 -9.61 -14.97 -4.19
N ALA A 20 -9.28 -15.27 -2.93
CA ALA A 20 -9.79 -14.52 -1.79
C ALA A 20 -9.13 -13.14 -1.78
N GLN A 21 -9.67 -12.22 -2.58
CA GLN A 21 -9.32 -10.81 -2.49
C GLN A 21 -9.77 -10.30 -1.13
N THR A 22 -8.90 -9.59 -0.41
CA THR A 22 -9.29 -8.88 0.81
C THR A 22 -10.42 -7.92 0.44
N PRO A 23 -11.64 -8.03 0.99
CA PRO A 23 -12.68 -7.08 0.69
C PRO A 23 -12.22 -5.66 1.07
N LEU A 24 -12.50 -4.66 0.23
CA LEU A 24 -12.24 -3.25 0.57
C LEU A 24 -12.93 -2.83 1.88
N ALA A 25 -13.99 -3.55 2.27
CA ALA A 25 -14.68 -3.40 3.56
C ALA A 25 -13.78 -3.71 4.78
N ASN A 26 -12.68 -4.43 4.60
CA ASN A 26 -11.75 -4.80 5.66
C ASN A 26 -10.60 -3.79 5.81
N LEU A 27 -10.58 -2.71 5.03
CA LEU A 27 -9.60 -1.64 5.19
C LEU A 27 -9.81 -0.94 6.53
N HIS A 28 -8.73 -0.81 7.29
CA HIS A 28 -8.74 -0.14 8.59
C HIS A 28 -7.57 0.84 8.76
N PRO A 29 -7.83 2.09 9.18
CA PRO A 29 -9.15 2.74 9.28
C PRO A 29 -9.89 2.74 7.93
N TYR A 30 -11.23 2.79 7.99
CA TYR A 30 -12.05 2.80 6.78
C TYR A 30 -11.82 4.10 6.00
N PRO A 31 -11.46 4.04 4.71
CA PRO A 31 -11.17 5.24 3.93
C PRO A 31 -12.44 6.01 3.60
N LYS A 32 -12.30 7.32 3.35
CA LYS A 32 -13.44 8.16 2.93
C LYS A 32 -14.04 7.73 1.60
N THR A 33 -13.20 7.37 0.64
CA THR A 33 -13.62 6.83 -0.66
C THR A 33 -12.79 5.59 -0.97
N ALA A 34 -13.46 4.48 -1.30
CA ALA A 34 -12.80 3.29 -1.84
C ALA A 34 -13.75 2.51 -2.75
N PHE A 35 -13.28 2.13 -3.93
CA PHE A 35 -14.00 1.26 -4.85
C PHE A 35 -13.05 0.43 -5.70
N ALA A 36 -13.51 -0.74 -6.14
CA ALA A 36 -12.70 -1.64 -6.96
C ALA A 36 -12.59 -1.11 -8.39
N VAL A 37 -11.41 -1.24 -9.02
CA VAL A 37 -11.17 -0.80 -10.40
C VAL A 37 -10.45 -1.85 -11.23
N GLY A 38 -11.19 -2.57 -12.09
CA GLY A 38 -10.58 -3.53 -13.02
C GLY A 38 -10.07 -4.81 -12.33
N GLY A 39 -8.97 -5.38 -12.86
CA GLY A 39 -8.37 -6.64 -12.40
C GLY A 39 -7.15 -6.43 -11.50
N PRO A 40 -6.74 -7.45 -10.72
CA PRO A 40 -5.69 -7.31 -9.71
C PRO A 40 -4.32 -6.97 -10.32
N PHE A 41 -3.47 -6.31 -9.52
CA PHE A 41 -2.05 -6.13 -9.82
C PHE A 41 -1.26 -7.33 -9.30
N GLN A 42 -0.35 -7.87 -10.12
CA GLN A 42 0.49 -8.99 -9.70
C GLN A 42 1.86 -8.47 -9.26
N LEU A 43 2.27 -8.77 -8.03
CA LEU A 43 3.64 -8.54 -7.58
C LEU A 43 4.57 -9.56 -8.27
N GLN A 44 5.35 -9.08 -9.25
CA GLN A 44 6.29 -9.89 -10.02
C GLN A 44 7.66 -10.01 -9.31
N PRO A 45 8.38 -11.14 -9.45
CA PRO A 45 9.79 -11.26 -9.04
C PRO A 45 10.76 -11.25 -10.25
N PRO A 46 11.75 -10.35 -10.31
CA PRO A 46 11.93 -9.17 -9.46
C PRO A 46 10.92 -8.08 -9.84
N GLY A 47 10.31 -7.44 -8.83
CA GLY A 47 9.35 -6.36 -9.06
C GLY A 47 10.03 -5.01 -8.93
N LEU A 48 9.36 -3.95 -9.37
CA LEU A 48 9.91 -2.59 -9.35
C LEU A 48 9.13 -1.69 -8.40
N ILE A 49 9.86 -0.92 -7.60
CA ILE A 49 9.36 0.27 -6.92
C ILE A 49 10.03 1.47 -7.58
N VAL A 50 9.23 2.39 -8.11
CA VAL A 50 9.68 3.56 -8.84
C VAL A 50 9.45 4.80 -8.01
N VAL A 51 10.49 5.61 -7.83
CA VAL A 51 10.46 6.86 -7.08
C VAL A 51 10.89 8.04 -7.95
N PRO A 52 10.49 9.29 -7.63
CA PRO A 52 11.02 10.47 -8.30
C PRO A 52 12.54 10.54 -8.20
N SER A 53 13.22 11.08 -9.23
CA SER A 53 14.68 11.25 -9.21
C SER A 53 15.17 12.18 -8.09
N ILE A 54 14.29 13.04 -7.57
CA ILE A 54 14.57 13.85 -6.39
C ILE A 54 13.63 13.36 -5.29
N SER A 55 14.12 12.43 -4.47
CA SER A 55 13.39 11.90 -3.31
C SER A 55 14.15 12.28 -2.03
N GLY A 56 13.44 12.75 -1.02
CA GLY A 56 14.04 13.10 0.28
C GLY A 56 14.32 11.86 1.14
N ASP A 57 15.22 11.98 2.12
CA ASP A 57 15.61 10.88 3.01
C ASP A 57 14.42 10.21 3.72
N MET A 58 13.44 11.00 4.18
CA MET A 58 12.25 10.48 4.84
C MET A 58 11.39 9.61 3.92
N GLN A 59 11.24 10.01 2.65
CA GLN A 59 10.52 9.22 1.65
C GLN A 59 11.28 7.92 1.35
N MET A 60 12.60 7.98 1.22
CA MET A 60 13.41 6.78 1.00
C MET A 60 13.37 5.81 2.19
N ASN A 61 13.24 6.31 3.42
CA ASN A 61 13.00 5.48 4.60
C ASN A 61 11.64 4.76 4.52
N LEU A 62 10.58 5.44 4.08
CA LEU A 62 9.26 4.83 3.87
C LEU A 62 9.27 3.80 2.73
N VAL A 63 9.97 4.09 1.63
CA VAL A 63 10.16 3.16 0.51
C VAL A 63 10.93 1.91 0.95
N SER A 64 11.96 2.08 1.79
CA SER A 64 12.69 0.96 2.38
C SER A 64 11.81 0.12 3.31
N TRP A 65 10.94 0.77 4.08
CA TRP A 65 9.95 0.10 4.91
C TRP A 65 8.95 -0.70 4.06
N LEU A 66 8.42 -0.11 2.98
CA LEU A 66 7.56 -0.79 2.01
C LEU A 66 8.24 -2.03 1.41
N HIS A 67 9.47 -1.88 0.92
CA HIS A 67 10.25 -2.98 0.35
C HIS A 67 10.39 -4.15 1.34
N ARG A 68 10.76 -3.85 2.59
CA ARG A 68 10.86 -4.86 3.66
C ARG A 68 9.52 -5.52 3.94
N ARG A 69 8.44 -4.74 4.04
CA ARG A 69 7.09 -5.26 4.31
C ARG A 69 6.56 -6.17 3.20
N ILE A 70 6.78 -5.82 1.93
CA ILE A 70 6.45 -6.72 0.80
C ILE A 70 7.25 -8.02 0.92
N THR A 71 8.55 -7.92 1.19
CA THR A 71 9.41 -9.10 1.33
C THR A 71 8.93 -10.01 2.46
N GLU A 72 8.61 -9.45 3.63
CA GLU A 72 8.06 -10.18 4.78
C GLU A 72 6.69 -10.82 4.48
N THR A 73 5.83 -10.12 3.73
CA THR A 73 4.45 -10.56 3.50
C THR A 73 4.34 -11.64 2.43
N VAL A 74 5.09 -11.53 1.34
CA VAL A 74 4.93 -12.41 0.16
C VAL A 74 6.22 -13.09 -0.32
N GLY A 75 7.34 -12.86 0.38
CA GLY A 75 8.62 -13.52 0.12
C GLY A 75 9.27 -13.12 -1.20
N THR A 76 9.03 -11.90 -1.70
CA THR A 76 9.67 -11.36 -2.91
C THR A 76 10.41 -10.07 -2.60
N SER A 77 11.61 -9.91 -3.18
CA SER A 77 12.29 -8.62 -3.19
C SER A 77 11.78 -7.74 -4.34
N MET A 78 11.86 -6.44 -4.13
CA MET A 78 11.59 -5.43 -5.16
C MET A 78 12.83 -4.57 -5.36
N THR A 79 13.12 -4.19 -6.59
CA THR A 79 14.20 -3.26 -6.89
C THR A 79 13.65 -1.84 -6.86
N VAL A 80 14.28 -0.96 -6.08
CA VAL A 80 13.96 0.46 -6.09
C VAL A 80 14.75 1.14 -7.20
N ILE A 81 14.06 1.82 -8.11
CA ILE A 81 14.66 2.57 -9.22
C ILE A 81 14.09 3.99 -9.29
N GLU A 82 14.85 4.88 -9.91
CA GLU A 82 14.36 6.22 -10.24
C GLU A 82 13.42 6.18 -11.46
N ALA A 83 12.48 7.12 -11.50
CA ALA A 83 11.54 7.31 -12.61
C ALA A 83 12.24 7.45 -13.97
N SER A 84 13.41 8.10 -14.02
CA SER A 84 14.21 8.29 -15.24
C SER A 84 14.73 6.97 -15.85
N ARG A 85 14.80 5.90 -15.06
CA ARG A 85 15.26 4.56 -15.46
C ARG A 85 14.11 3.58 -15.70
N HIS A 86 12.88 4.02 -15.51
CA HIS A 86 11.71 3.19 -15.68
C HIS A 86 11.33 3.08 -17.16
N ASP A 87 11.12 1.87 -17.64
CA ASP A 87 10.88 1.53 -19.05
C ASP A 87 9.39 1.24 -19.37
N GLY A 88 8.49 1.45 -18.40
CA GLY A 88 7.07 1.19 -18.53
C GLY A 88 6.64 -0.21 -18.09
N ALA A 89 7.54 -1.04 -17.57
CA ALA A 89 7.17 -2.31 -16.95
C ALA A 89 6.17 -2.14 -15.79
N PRO A 90 5.40 -3.17 -15.40
CA PRO A 90 4.53 -3.07 -14.24
C PRO A 90 5.28 -2.76 -12.96
N ALA A 91 4.88 -1.72 -12.24
CA ALA A 91 5.60 -1.22 -11.08
C ALA A 91 4.71 -0.54 -10.04
N ILE A 92 5.29 -0.34 -8.85
CA ILE A 92 4.72 0.45 -7.77
C ILE A 92 5.39 1.82 -7.77
N PHE A 93 4.63 2.88 -8.00
CA PHE A 93 5.11 4.25 -8.00
C PHE A 93 4.80 4.89 -6.64
N VAL A 94 5.79 5.54 -6.04
CA VAL A 94 5.64 6.18 -4.72
C VAL A 94 6.16 7.61 -4.77
N ALA A 95 5.28 8.59 -4.54
CA ALA A 95 5.68 10.00 -4.51
C ALA A 95 4.73 10.87 -3.69
N ARG A 96 5.15 12.10 -3.44
CA ARG A 96 4.26 13.18 -3.01
C ARG A 96 3.71 13.91 -4.24
N PHE A 97 2.47 14.39 -4.15
CA PHE A 97 1.91 15.30 -5.14
C PHE A 97 2.83 16.51 -5.34
N GLY A 98 3.09 16.89 -6.60
CA GLY A 98 3.95 18.01 -6.96
C GLY A 98 5.46 17.71 -7.03
N GLU A 99 5.92 16.51 -6.65
CA GLU A 99 7.34 16.13 -6.77
C GLU A 99 7.73 15.65 -8.17
N SER A 100 6.77 15.09 -8.91
CA SER A 100 6.99 14.53 -10.24
C SER A 100 5.80 14.86 -11.13
N PRO A 101 5.94 15.78 -12.09
CA PRO A 101 4.87 16.11 -13.03
C PRO A 101 4.34 14.90 -13.80
N ALA A 102 5.21 13.90 -14.06
CA ALA A 102 4.81 12.66 -14.71
C ALA A 102 3.88 11.83 -13.81
N PHE A 103 4.17 11.73 -12.51
CA PHE A 103 3.35 10.95 -11.59
C PHE A 103 2.04 11.67 -11.27
N ASP A 104 2.09 13.00 -11.13
CA ASP A 104 0.90 13.84 -10.99
C ASP A 104 -0.04 13.65 -12.18
N ALA A 105 0.49 13.69 -13.42
CA ALA A 105 -0.30 13.45 -14.62
C ALA A 105 -0.90 12.03 -14.65
N MET A 106 -0.12 11.00 -14.30
CA MET A 106 -0.62 9.62 -14.22
C MET A 106 -1.74 9.45 -13.18
N MET A 107 -1.67 10.17 -12.06
CA MET A 107 -2.69 10.13 -11.02
C MET A 107 -3.93 10.92 -11.42
N LEU A 108 -3.77 12.14 -11.94
CA LEU A 108 -4.88 13.00 -12.35
C LEU A 108 -5.73 12.38 -13.47
N GLU A 109 -5.14 11.57 -14.35
CA GLU A 109 -5.88 10.78 -15.35
C GLU A 109 -6.83 9.75 -14.72
N ARG A 110 -6.53 9.30 -13.50
CA ARG A 110 -7.22 8.23 -12.79
C ARG A 110 -8.18 8.73 -11.71
N MET A 111 -7.95 9.94 -11.20
CA MET A 111 -8.81 10.55 -10.20
C MET A 111 -10.21 10.81 -10.77
N PRO A 112 -11.28 10.39 -10.07
CA PRO A 112 -12.65 10.73 -10.43
C PRO A 112 -12.87 12.25 -10.56
N ASN A 113 -13.73 12.66 -11.49
CA ASN A 113 -14.09 14.06 -11.66
C ASN A 113 -14.62 14.65 -10.33
N GLY A 114 -14.02 15.77 -9.91
CA GLY A 114 -14.40 16.49 -8.69
C GLY A 114 -13.66 16.03 -7.44
N GLU A 115 -12.82 15.00 -7.51
CA GLU A 115 -11.93 14.61 -6.42
C GLU A 115 -10.69 15.54 -6.39
N PRO A 116 -10.47 16.30 -5.29
CA PRO A 116 -9.32 17.18 -5.19
C PRO A 116 -8.07 16.41 -4.71
N ILE A 117 -6.90 17.03 -4.86
CA ILE A 117 -5.70 16.55 -4.14
C ILE A 117 -6.02 16.53 -2.63
N PRO A 118 -5.75 15.42 -1.92
CA PRO A 118 -6.02 15.32 -0.49
C PRO A 118 -5.31 16.42 0.33
N PRO A 119 -5.88 16.84 1.48
CA PRO A 119 -5.20 17.73 2.42
C PRO A 119 -4.03 17.03 3.14
N ALA A 120 -3.37 17.73 4.07
CA ALA A 120 -2.26 17.20 4.86
C ALA A 120 -2.55 15.84 5.52
N GLY A 121 -1.58 14.93 5.48
CA GLY A 121 -1.72 13.52 5.88
C GLY A 121 -2.61 12.67 4.95
N GLY A 122 -3.24 13.28 3.95
CA GLY A 122 -4.07 12.62 2.96
C GLY A 122 -3.29 11.99 1.83
N TYR A 123 -3.93 11.07 1.12
CA TYR A 123 -3.30 10.28 0.08
C TYR A 123 -4.31 9.68 -0.91
N VAL A 124 -3.77 9.20 -2.04
CA VAL A 124 -4.49 8.43 -3.05
C VAL A 124 -3.72 7.14 -3.35
N VAL A 125 -4.44 6.01 -3.37
CA VAL A 125 -3.94 4.71 -3.83
C VAL A 125 -4.75 4.30 -5.04
N ASP A 126 -4.11 4.16 -6.20
CA ASP A 126 -4.71 3.61 -7.42
C ASP A 126 -3.98 2.33 -7.81
N VAL A 127 -4.69 1.20 -7.83
CA VAL A 127 -4.16 -0.12 -8.20
C VAL A 127 -4.85 -0.59 -9.45
N THR A 128 -4.07 -0.83 -10.50
CA THR A 128 -4.50 -1.39 -11.79
C THR A 128 -3.63 -2.59 -12.13
N PRO A 129 -4.01 -3.46 -13.09
CA PRO A 129 -3.16 -4.58 -13.47
C PRO A 129 -1.75 -4.18 -13.94
N GLN A 130 -1.58 -2.96 -14.46
CA GLN A 130 -0.33 -2.46 -15.03
C GLN A 130 0.50 -1.66 -14.02
N ARG A 131 -0.10 -1.05 -13.00
CA ARG A 131 0.62 -0.16 -12.08
C ARG A 131 -0.11 0.01 -10.77
N VAL A 132 0.68 0.33 -9.75
CA VAL A 132 0.20 0.85 -8.46
C VAL A 132 0.73 2.27 -8.29
N LEU A 133 -0.14 3.23 -8.01
CA LEU A 133 0.25 4.60 -7.67
C LEU A 133 -0.05 4.86 -6.19
N LEU A 134 0.99 5.15 -5.40
CA LEU A 134 0.90 5.54 -3.98
C LEU A 134 1.30 7.01 -3.86
N MET A 135 0.31 7.91 -3.88
CA MET A 135 0.52 9.36 -3.89
C MET A 135 0.10 9.98 -2.57
N GLY A 136 1.02 10.59 -1.84
CA GLY A 136 0.72 11.34 -0.61
C GLY A 136 0.62 12.85 -0.85
N ALA A 137 -0.21 13.55 -0.07
CA ALA A 137 -0.19 15.02 -0.04
C ALA A 137 1.10 15.56 0.61
N ASP A 138 1.64 14.81 1.57
CA ASP A 138 2.90 15.05 2.26
C ASP A 138 3.58 13.71 2.62
N ILE A 139 4.66 13.75 3.41
CA ILE A 139 5.38 12.55 3.86
C ILE A 139 4.50 11.64 4.73
N GLU A 140 3.63 12.21 5.55
CA GLU A 140 2.68 11.44 6.37
C GLU A 140 1.64 10.75 5.47
N GLY A 141 1.16 11.46 4.45
CA GLY A 141 0.31 10.93 3.39
C GLY A 141 0.95 9.74 2.66
N ILE A 142 2.24 9.81 2.30
CA ILE A 142 2.94 8.67 1.71
C ILE A 142 2.91 7.48 2.67
N GLY A 143 3.21 7.69 3.95
CA GLY A 143 3.14 6.63 4.97
C GLY A 143 1.75 5.99 5.04
N ASN A 144 0.70 6.80 5.05
CA ASN A 144 -0.70 6.34 5.07
C ASN A 144 -1.10 5.60 3.79
N ALA A 145 -0.60 6.03 2.63
CA ALA A 145 -0.81 5.35 1.35
C ALA A 145 -0.20 3.96 1.37
N ILE A 146 1.05 3.84 1.83
CA ILE A 146 1.75 2.56 1.92
C ILE A 146 1.07 1.65 2.94
N ALA A 147 0.69 2.16 4.13
CA ALA A 147 -0.02 1.38 5.14
C ALA A 147 -1.35 0.80 4.59
N THR A 148 -2.07 1.57 3.78
CA THR A 148 -3.30 1.13 3.11
C THR A 148 -3.01 0.10 2.03
N PHE A 149 -2.01 0.36 1.18
CA PHE A 149 -1.58 -0.57 0.14
C PHE A 149 -1.21 -1.94 0.71
N MET A 150 -0.50 -1.99 1.85
CA MET A 150 -0.15 -3.25 2.51
C MET A 150 -1.36 -4.09 2.91
N GLN A 151 -2.51 -3.48 3.17
CA GLN A 151 -3.76 -4.20 3.49
C GLN A 151 -4.44 -4.78 2.24
N LEU A 152 -4.11 -4.28 1.05
CA LEU A 152 -4.62 -4.79 -0.23
C LEU A 152 -3.83 -5.98 -0.77
N ILE A 153 -2.65 -6.26 -0.22
CA ILE A 153 -1.79 -7.37 -0.66
C ILE A 153 -2.33 -8.68 -0.09
N SER A 154 -2.62 -9.62 -0.97
CA SER A 154 -2.93 -11.00 -0.58
C SER A 154 -1.64 -11.81 -0.37
N PRO A 155 -1.70 -12.91 0.41
CA PRO A 155 -0.59 -13.87 0.51
C PRO A 155 -0.18 -14.50 -0.84
N THR A 156 -1.04 -14.44 -1.86
CA THR A 156 -0.79 -15.01 -3.20
C THR A 156 -0.08 -14.03 -4.15
N ARG A 157 0.46 -12.91 -3.64
CA ARG A 157 1.12 -11.85 -4.44
C ARG A 157 0.19 -11.07 -5.35
N GLU A 158 -1.12 -11.23 -5.17
CA GLU A 158 -2.12 -10.41 -5.85
C GLU A 158 -2.44 -9.20 -4.98
N VAL A 159 -2.55 -8.04 -5.61
CA VAL A 159 -3.06 -6.83 -4.97
C VAL A 159 -4.43 -6.53 -5.56
N GLN A 160 -5.43 -6.39 -4.70
CA GLN A 160 -6.76 -6.02 -5.16
C GLN A 160 -6.73 -4.67 -5.89
N ALA A 161 -7.31 -4.65 -7.08
CA ALA A 161 -7.45 -3.45 -7.89
C ALA A 161 -8.47 -2.50 -7.25
N ALA A 162 -8.03 -1.31 -6.90
CA ALA A 162 -8.82 -0.36 -6.14
C ALA A 162 -8.38 1.07 -6.42
N HIS A 163 -9.34 1.98 -6.34
CA HIS A 163 -9.09 3.40 -6.18
C HIS A 163 -9.50 3.78 -4.77
N ILE A 164 -8.60 4.42 -4.03
CA ILE A 164 -8.81 4.84 -2.64
C ILE A 164 -8.32 6.26 -2.49
N TRP A 165 -9.19 7.12 -1.99
CA TRP A 165 -8.88 8.50 -1.64
C TRP A 165 -9.26 8.72 -0.18
N ASP A 166 -8.30 9.18 0.61
CA ASP A 166 -8.49 9.26 2.07
C ASP A 166 -7.61 10.34 2.69
N TYR A 167 -8.04 10.81 3.86
CA TYR A 167 -7.27 11.75 4.68
C TYR A 167 -7.77 11.69 6.12
N PRO A 168 -6.92 12.02 7.11
CA PRO A 168 -7.34 11.95 8.51
C PRO A 168 -8.31 13.09 8.86
N ASP A 169 -9.35 12.79 9.64
CA ASP A 169 -10.24 13.81 10.21
C ASP A 169 -9.53 14.70 11.24
N TYR A 170 -8.51 14.15 11.91
CA TYR A 170 -7.74 14.83 12.94
C TYR A 170 -6.24 14.80 12.61
N PRO A 171 -5.54 15.94 12.70
CA PRO A 171 -4.12 16.02 12.37
C PRO A 171 -3.24 15.25 13.37
N VAL A 172 -3.69 15.09 14.61
CA VAL A 172 -2.98 14.35 15.65
C VAL A 172 -3.81 13.15 16.09
N ARG A 173 -3.23 11.96 15.98
CA ARG A 173 -3.88 10.68 16.28
C ARG A 173 -2.94 9.87 17.17
N TRP A 174 -3.14 10.02 18.47
CA TRP A 174 -2.23 9.52 19.48
C TRP A 174 -2.74 8.25 20.16
N VAL A 175 -1.81 7.49 20.70
CA VAL A 175 -2.10 6.44 21.70
C VAL A 175 -1.43 6.79 23.01
N PHE A 176 -2.08 6.40 24.10
CA PHE A 176 -1.49 6.48 25.42
C PHE A 176 -0.65 5.23 25.70
N ASN A 177 0.64 5.40 25.95
CA ASN A 177 1.51 4.31 26.36
C ASN A 177 1.78 4.37 27.87
N MET A 178 1.23 3.39 28.61
CA MET A 178 1.44 3.24 30.06
C MET A 178 2.70 2.42 30.41
N GLN A 179 3.43 1.91 29.42
CA GLN A 179 4.60 1.09 29.69
C GLN A 179 5.74 1.95 30.23
N ASN A 180 6.33 1.49 31.33
CA ASN A 180 7.57 2.08 31.83
C ASN A 180 8.72 1.67 30.89
N LEU A 181 9.46 2.63 30.33
CA LEU A 181 10.59 2.35 29.44
C LEU A 181 11.84 1.80 30.17
N ARG A 182 11.71 1.38 31.42
CA ARG A 182 12.79 0.80 32.22
C ARG A 182 12.75 -0.73 32.10
N GLY A 183 13.70 -1.31 31.39
CA GLY A 183 13.90 -2.76 31.31
C GLY A 183 14.59 -3.20 30.01
N ALA A 184 15.20 -4.39 30.01
CA ALA A 184 15.97 -4.89 28.88
C ALA A 184 15.18 -5.02 27.56
N ASN A 185 13.85 -5.15 27.64
CA ASN A 185 12.96 -5.32 26.48
C ASN A 185 12.12 -4.08 26.12
N ALA A 186 12.26 -2.96 26.85
CA ALA A 186 11.40 -1.79 26.70
C ALA A 186 11.42 -1.21 25.28
N ILE A 187 12.60 -1.12 24.66
CA ILE A 187 12.76 -0.61 23.29
C ILE A 187 12.11 -1.54 22.26
N GLY A 188 12.21 -2.85 22.45
CA GLY A 188 11.56 -3.83 21.56
C GLY A 188 10.04 -3.70 21.59
N ASN A 189 9.47 -3.57 22.79
CA ASN A 189 8.04 -3.37 22.97
C ASN A 189 7.56 -2.05 22.36
N LEU A 190 8.30 -0.95 22.56
CA LEU A 190 7.97 0.34 21.95
C LEU A 190 7.99 0.27 20.42
N ARG A 191 8.96 -0.44 19.83
CA ARG A 191 9.00 -0.67 18.37
C ARG A 191 7.77 -1.45 17.89
N ALA A 192 7.36 -2.49 18.60
CA ALA A 192 6.16 -3.25 18.24
C ALA A 192 4.88 -2.39 18.30
N ILE A 193 4.79 -1.48 19.28
CA ILE A 193 3.71 -0.48 19.35
C ILE A 193 3.76 0.45 18.14
N LEU A 194 4.92 1.01 17.83
CA LEU A 194 5.11 1.90 16.67
C LEU A 194 4.77 1.20 15.34
N ASP A 195 5.14 -0.07 15.19
CA ASP A 195 4.78 -0.86 14.01
C ASP A 195 3.27 -1.03 13.89
N THR A 196 2.59 -1.32 15.00
CA THR A 196 1.11 -1.43 15.03
C THR A 196 0.44 -0.09 14.72
N MET A 197 0.98 1.00 15.28
CA MET A 197 0.50 2.35 15.02
C MET A 197 0.62 2.74 13.54
N SER A 198 1.73 2.37 12.90
CA SER A 198 1.96 2.68 11.49
C SER A 198 0.92 2.05 10.58
N VAL A 199 0.50 0.80 10.86
CA VAL A 199 -0.56 0.09 10.15
C VAL A 199 -1.91 0.79 10.33
N LEU A 200 -2.15 1.34 11.51
CA LEU A 200 -3.40 2.04 11.87
C LEU A 200 -3.37 3.54 11.59
N LYS A 201 -2.33 4.06 10.92
CA LYS A 201 -2.17 5.49 10.57
C LYS A 201 -2.15 6.41 11.80
N LEU A 202 -1.67 5.92 12.95
CA LEU A 202 -1.49 6.69 14.18
C LEU A 202 -0.12 7.36 14.19
N ASN A 203 -0.04 8.63 14.57
CA ASN A 203 1.14 9.46 14.35
C ASN A 203 1.76 10.07 15.63
N ALA A 204 1.24 9.75 16.81
CA ALA A 204 1.78 10.26 18.07
C ALA A 204 1.68 9.24 19.21
N ILE A 205 2.67 9.25 20.11
CA ILE A 205 2.61 8.51 21.38
C ILE A 205 2.65 9.54 22.50
N GLN A 206 1.66 9.49 23.38
CA GLN A 206 1.76 10.14 24.67
C GLN A 206 2.34 9.13 25.66
N GLN A 207 3.55 9.41 26.14
CA GLN A 207 4.23 8.60 27.13
C GLN A 207 4.16 9.27 28.49
N ASN A 208 3.86 8.48 29.51
CA ASN A 208 3.83 8.96 30.87
C ASN A 208 5.10 8.50 31.60
N ASP A 209 6.15 9.31 31.51
CA ASP A 209 7.37 9.10 32.28
C ASP A 209 7.17 9.67 33.69
N PHE A 210 6.72 8.81 34.61
CA PHE A 210 6.80 9.04 36.05
C PHE A 210 7.89 8.15 36.67
#